data_AF-A0A922VF68-F1
#
_entry.id   AF-A0A922VF68-F1
#
_cell.length_a   1.000
_cell.length_b   1.000
_cell.length_c   1.000
_cell.angle_alpha   90.00
_cell.angle_beta   90.00
_cell.angle_gamma   90.00
#
_symmetry.space_group_name_H-M   'P 1'
#
loop_
_entity.id
_entity.type
_entity.pdbx_description
1 polymer ?
#
loop_
_entity_poly.entity_id
_entity_poly.type
_entity_poly.pdbx_seq_one_letter_code
_entity_poly.pdbx_strand_id
1 'polypeptide(L)' 'GIWTKPGARFVCVEPWHGIADSVGYQGAFADKPGVFSIPAGEMWSCEMRVTLTA' A
#
# COMPACT_ATOMS: atom_id res chain seq x y z
N GLY A 1 -5.73 -1.93 -1.48
CA GLY A 1 -6.07 -3.18 -2.18
C GLY A 1 -7.31 -3.81 -1.56
N ILE A 2 -8.12 -4.48 -2.39
CA ILE A 2 -9.13 -5.43 -1.96
C ILE A 2 -8.81 -6.75 -2.64
N TRP A 3 -8.66 -7.82 -1.87
CA TRP A 3 -8.24 -9.11 -2.40
C TRP A 3 -8.87 -10.26 -1.65
N THR A 4 -9.11 -11.37 -2.34
CA THR A 4 -9.45 -12.64 -1.71
C THR A 4 -8.85 -13.79 -2.51
N LYS A 5 -8.43 -14.85 -1.82
CA LYS A 5 -8.04 -16.09 -2.49
C LYS A 5 -9.30 -16.74 -3.06
N PRO A 6 -9.30 -17.23 -4.31
CA PRO A 6 -10.43 -17.99 -4.85
C PRO A 6 -10.85 -19.13 -3.90
N GLY A 7 -12.14 -19.14 -3.53
CA GLY A 7 -12.72 -20.11 -2.59
C GLY A 7 -12.61 -19.77 -1.10
N ALA A 8 -11.98 -18.66 -0.72
CA ALA A 8 -11.87 -18.24 0.67
C ALA A 8 -13.16 -17.61 1.21
N ARG A 9 -13.44 -17.82 2.50
CA ARG A 9 -14.52 -17.16 3.24
C ARG A 9 -14.01 -15.94 4.02
N PHE A 10 -13.13 -15.16 3.40
CA PHE A 10 -12.64 -13.89 3.94
C PHE A 10 -12.23 -12.95 2.81
N VAL A 11 -12.06 -11.67 3.12
CA VAL A 11 -11.53 -10.64 2.22
C VAL A 11 -10.44 -9.85 2.94
N CYS A 12 -9.39 -9.47 2.21
CA CYS A 12 -8.36 -8.56 2.66
C CYS A 12 -8.77 -7.11 2.37
N VAL A 13 -8.54 -6.23 3.34
CA VAL A 13 -8.61 -4.77 3.18
C VAL A 13 -7.23 -4.22 3.43
N GLU A 14 -6.64 -3.61 2.41
CA GLU A 14 -5.21 -3.32 2.39
C GLU A 14 -4.97 -1.82 2.16
N PRO A 15 -4.87 -0.99 3.22
CA PRO A 15 -4.55 0.42 3.08
C PRO A 15 -3.08 0.57 2.68
N TRP A 16 -2.83 0.84 1.41
CA TRP A 16 -1.47 1.01 0.93
C TRP A 16 -1.09 2.49 0.88
N HIS A 17 0.10 2.80 1.38
CA HIS A 17 0.81 4.03 1.04
C HIS A 17 1.94 3.68 0.05
N GLY A 18 1.52 3.37 -1.17
CA GLY A 18 2.38 2.84 -2.22
C GLY A 18 1.58 1.93 -3.17
N ILE A 19 2.22 1.49 -4.25
CA ILE A 19 1.61 0.58 -5.22
C ILE A 19 2.66 -0.37 -5.80
N ALA A 20 2.19 -1.51 -6.31
CA ALA A 20 3.00 -2.42 -7.11
C ALA A 20 3.52 -1.74 -8.39
N ASP A 21 4.52 -2.34 -9.01
CA ASP A 21 5.00 -1.87 -10.31
C ASP A 21 3.91 -1.91 -11.36
N SER A 22 3.95 -0.92 -12.26
CA SER A 22 3.25 -1.04 -13.52
C SER A 22 3.86 -2.20 -14.33
N VAL A 23 3.05 -2.89 -15.10
CA VAL A 23 3.52 -3.99 -15.96
C VAL A 23 4.65 -3.50 -16.87
N GLY A 24 5.80 -4.16 -16.80
CA GLY A 24 6.96 -3.83 -17.61
C GLY A 24 7.73 -2.57 -17.16
N TYR A 25 7.47 -2.04 -15.96
CA TYR A 25 8.27 -0.95 -15.41
C TYR A 25 9.74 -1.35 -15.26
N GLN A 26 10.64 -0.52 -15.81
CA GLN A 26 12.11 -0.68 -15.72
C GLN A 26 12.79 0.64 -15.35
N GLY A 27 12.02 1.63 -14.88
CA GLY A 27 12.55 2.94 -14.50
C GLY A 27 13.30 2.89 -13.16
N ALA A 28 13.88 4.02 -12.76
CA ALA A 28 14.55 4.10 -11.48
C ALA A 28 13.55 3.93 -10.32
N PHE A 29 14.01 3.39 -9.20
CA PHE A 29 13.16 3.22 -8.01
C PHE A 29 12.55 4.56 -7.54
N ALA A 30 13.33 5.64 -7.58
CA ALA A 30 12.90 6.97 -7.14
C ALA A 30 11.74 7.54 -7.97
N ASP A 31 11.61 7.10 -9.24
CA ASP A 31 10.56 7.55 -10.16
C ASP A 31 9.32 6.64 -10.12
N LYS A 32 9.38 5.53 -9.36
CA LYS A 32 8.28 4.56 -9.29
C LYS A 32 7.05 5.21 -8.66
N PRO A 33 5.86 5.13 -9.29
CA PRO A 33 4.63 5.67 -8.72
C PRO A 33 4.38 5.15 -7.30
N GLY A 34 4.04 6.06 -6.38
CA GLY A 34 3.78 5.73 -4.98
C GLY A 34 5.03 5.56 -4.10
N VAL A 35 6.24 5.61 -4.67
CA VAL A 35 7.47 5.80 -3.87
C VAL A 35 7.58 7.27 -3.48
N PHE A 36 7.98 7.51 -2.24
CA PHE A 36 8.24 8.84 -1.72
C PHE A 36 9.48 8.80 -0.82
N SER A 37 10.09 9.97 -0.61
CA SER A 37 11.28 10.11 0.21
C SER A 37 10.94 10.78 1.54
N ILE A 38 11.57 10.30 2.61
CA ILE A 38 11.57 10.95 3.93
C ILE A 38 12.96 11.55 4.11
N PRO A 39 13.09 12.88 4.20
CA PRO A 39 14.39 13.53 4.39
C PRO A 39 15.07 13.11 5.69
N ALA A 40 16.39 13.32 5.75
CA ALA A 40 17.16 13.03 6.96
C ALA A 40 16.65 13.87 8.14
N GLY A 41 16.31 13.20 9.25
CA GLY A 41 15.77 13.82 10.46
C GLY A 41 14.25 13.97 10.47
N GLU A 42 13.56 13.66 9.38
CA GLU A 42 12.10 13.74 9.30
C GLU A 42 11.41 12.43 9.68
N MET A 43 10.13 12.52 10.00
CA MET A 43 9.28 11.38 10.32
C MET A 43 8.01 11.40 9.47
N TRP A 44 7.56 10.23 9.04
CA TRP A 44 6.27 10.04 8.41
C TRP A 44 5.45 9.03 9.19
N SER A 45 4.16 9.30 9.34
CA SER A 45 3.21 8.44 10.05
C SER A 45 1.96 8.18 9.22
N CYS A 46 1.43 6.97 9.36
CA CYS A 46 0.16 6.56 8.77
C CYS A 46 -0.55 5.60 9.72
N GLU A 47 -1.86 5.81 9.90
CA GLU A 47 -2.71 5.01 10.78
C GLU A 47 -3.87 4.43 9.96
N MET A 48 -4.13 3.13 10.14
CA MET A 48 -5.42 2.55 9.79
C MET A 48 -6.18 2.27 11.09
N ARG A 49 -7.42 2.74 11.15
CA ARG A 49 -8.35 2.38 12.22
C ARG A 49 -9.44 1.46 11.66
N VAL A 50 -9.62 0.32 12.30
CA VAL A 50 -10.70 -0.63 12.01
C VAL A 50 -11.58 -0.73 13.24
N THR A 51 -12.89 -0.65 13.05
CA THR A 51 -13.87 -0.72 14.14
C THR A 51 -15.03 -1.60 13.68
N LEU A 52 -15.59 -2.36 14.61
CA LEU A 52 -16.83 -3.11 14.41
C LEU A 52 -17.93 -2.40 15.18
N THR A 53 -19.06 -2.15 14.52
CA THR A 53 -20.28 -1.66 15.16
C THR A 53 -21.29 -2.79 15.23
N ALA A 54 -22.09 -2.80 16.30
CA ALA A 54 -23.21 -3.74 16.47
C ALA A 54 -24.36 -3.42 15.52
#